data_AF-A0A9W7YTV7-F1
#
_entry.id   AF-A0A9W7YTV7-F1
#
_cell.length_a   1.000
_cell.length_b   1.000
_cell.length_c   1.000
_cell.angle_alpha   90.00
_cell.angle_beta   90.00
_cell.angle_gamma   90.00
#
_symmetry.space_group_name_H-M   'P 1'
#
loop_
_entity.id
_entity.type
_entity.pdbx_description
1 polymer ?
#
loop_
_entity_poly.entity_id
_entity_poly.type
_entity_poly.pdbx_seq_one_letter_code
_entity_poly.pdbx_strand_id
1 'polypeptide(L)'
;MASMNSFSQSGTLHSQHWPSLISPDWWLNKAFIAATGQPKAAWRWDPGTTTLSTQRAVLSGVVLYLLMVFGGQIIMKGVAKPIRLKRVTQLHNLVLTLISGFLLLAFMEQCLPSWRDNGFFFTICGAESWTQPMEILYYLNYLTKWLEFVDTVLLVLKKKKLEFLHYYHHSLTMVLCFEELLGRVSVAWIICSINLLVHVIMYYYYFLASCGKRVWWKEIVTTLQIVQFVVDLGLCYFCLYTHITFHAVVPLPSIGADCRGTRLAAYYGCVLLSSYLLLFVQFFIKTYIKGETGGHLGFRPMNYEGMTAKSVEAKPEETKPEAKKTQ
;
A
#
# COMPACT_ATOMS: atom_id res chain seq x y z
N MET A 1 -31.07 16.52 -34.36
CA MET A 1 -32.10 16.88 -33.37
C MET A 1 -32.72 15.60 -32.85
N ALA A 2 -32.80 15.47 -31.52
CA ALA A 2 -33.54 14.49 -30.69
C ALA A 2 -33.29 12.99 -30.97
N SER A 3 -32.48 12.27 -30.20
CA SER A 3 -32.69 11.74 -28.84
C SER A 3 -33.97 10.91 -28.68
N MET A 4 -33.85 9.62 -28.33
CA MET A 4 -33.99 9.12 -26.96
C MET A 4 -34.07 7.59 -26.91
N ASN A 5 -33.19 7.03 -26.09
CA ASN A 5 -33.47 6.07 -25.02
C ASN A 5 -34.33 4.83 -25.33
N SER A 6 -33.64 3.70 -25.42
CA SER A 6 -34.15 2.41 -24.92
C SER A 6 -33.04 1.66 -24.18
N PHE A 7 -32.62 2.17 -23.02
CA PHE A 7 -31.97 1.34 -22.01
C PHE A 7 -32.84 1.39 -20.76
N SER A 8 -33.96 0.67 -20.83
CA SER A 8 -34.89 0.48 -19.74
C SER A 8 -34.28 -0.48 -18.72
N GLN A 9 -34.06 0.06 -17.52
CA GLN A 9 -34.21 -0.58 -16.22
C GLN A 9 -34.25 -2.12 -16.20
N SER A 10 -33.12 -2.72 -15.85
CA SER A 10 -33.05 -3.86 -14.95
C SER A 10 -31.95 -3.61 -13.92
N GLY A 11 -32.28 -2.75 -12.95
CA GLY A 11 -31.48 -2.52 -11.75
C GLY A 11 -31.52 -3.72 -10.80
N THR A 12 -30.98 -4.86 -11.23
CA THR A 12 -30.65 -6.05 -10.43
C THR A 12 -29.67 -6.91 -11.21
N LEU A 13 -28.48 -6.38 -11.53
CA LEU A 13 -27.35 -7.27 -11.78
C LEU A 13 -26.98 -7.84 -10.42
N HIS A 14 -27.46 -9.07 -10.19
CA HIS A 14 -27.19 -9.91 -9.03
C HIS A 14 -25.79 -9.68 -8.47
N SER A 15 -25.68 -8.99 -7.33
CA SER A 15 -24.54 -9.15 -6.44
C SER A 15 -24.62 -10.58 -5.91
N GLN A 16 -23.95 -11.50 -6.60
CA GLN A 16 -24.06 -12.93 -6.34
C GLN A 16 -23.49 -13.26 -4.94
N HIS A 17 -24.40 -13.71 -4.06
CA HIS A 17 -24.24 -14.67 -2.96
C HIS A 17 -23.42 -14.35 -1.69
N TRP A 18 -23.15 -13.09 -1.35
CA TRP A 18 -22.72 -12.78 0.03
C TRP A 18 -23.90 -12.27 0.87
N PRO A 19 -24.15 -12.83 2.07
CA PRO A 19 -25.10 -12.24 3.01
C PRO A 19 -24.74 -10.77 3.23
N SER A 20 -25.74 -9.87 3.23
CA SER A 20 -25.51 -8.41 3.31
C SER A 20 -24.65 -7.97 4.48
N LEU A 21 -24.66 -8.73 5.58
CA LEU A 21 -23.81 -8.48 6.75
C LEU A 21 -22.31 -8.64 6.46
N ILE A 22 -21.95 -9.52 5.53
CA ILE A 22 -20.57 -9.94 5.24
C ILE A 22 -20.04 -9.33 3.94
N SER A 23 -20.90 -8.75 3.09
CA SER A 23 -20.53 -8.15 1.79
C SER A 23 -19.92 -6.73 1.94
N PRO A 24 -18.61 -6.54 1.72
CA PRO A 24 -18.03 -5.20 1.57
C PRO A 24 -18.77 -4.34 0.53
N ASP A 25 -19.21 -4.93 -0.58
CA ASP A 25 -19.90 -4.22 -1.65
C ASP A 25 -21.21 -3.59 -1.18
N TRP A 26 -21.97 -4.32 -0.35
CA TRP A 26 -23.20 -3.84 0.26
C TRP A 26 -22.94 -2.66 1.20
N TRP A 27 -21.95 -2.80 2.10
CA TRP A 27 -21.56 -1.74 3.03
C TRP A 27 -21.02 -0.52 2.30
N LEU A 28 -20.24 -0.72 1.24
CA LEU A 28 -19.74 0.35 0.39
C LEU A 28 -20.90 1.10 -0.26
N ASN A 29 -21.89 0.39 -0.80
CA ASN A 29 -23.05 1.04 -1.41
C ASN A 29 -23.86 1.85 -0.39
N LYS A 30 -24.06 1.33 0.82
CA LYS A 30 -24.74 2.07 1.90
C LYS A 30 -23.98 3.32 2.31
N ALA A 31 -22.67 3.23 2.50
CA ALA A 31 -21.82 4.38 2.79
C ALA A 31 -21.85 5.41 1.66
N PHE A 32 -21.84 4.95 0.40
CA PHE A 32 -21.88 5.81 -0.77
C PHE A 32 -23.20 6.56 -0.90
N ILE A 33 -24.34 5.87 -0.67
CA ILE A 33 -25.67 6.51 -0.60
C ILE A 33 -25.72 7.53 0.52
N ALA A 34 -25.21 7.19 1.71
CA ALA A 34 -25.19 8.12 2.83
C ALA A 34 -24.36 9.38 2.56
N ALA A 35 -23.26 9.24 1.80
CA ALA A 35 -22.36 10.35 1.48
C ALA A 35 -22.82 11.20 0.29
N THR A 36 -23.45 10.60 -0.73
CA THR A 36 -23.72 11.25 -2.02
C THR A 36 -25.20 11.36 -2.38
N GLY A 37 -26.07 10.66 -1.65
CA GLY A 37 -27.50 10.52 -1.98
C GLY A 37 -27.78 9.61 -3.19
N GLN A 38 -26.76 9.03 -3.82
CA GLN A 38 -26.88 8.19 -5.02
C GLN A 38 -26.32 6.78 -4.77
N PRO A 39 -26.80 5.74 -5.47
CA PRO A 39 -26.22 4.41 -5.40
C PRO A 39 -24.83 4.38 -6.04
N LYS A 40 -23.91 3.58 -5.48
CA LYS A 40 -22.54 3.48 -6.03
C LYS A 40 -22.54 3.03 -7.50
N ALA A 41 -23.53 2.24 -7.91
CA ALA A 41 -23.66 1.73 -9.27
C ALA A 41 -23.81 2.82 -10.34
N ALA A 42 -24.26 4.02 -9.96
CA ALA A 42 -24.36 5.18 -10.85
C ALA A 42 -23.03 5.93 -11.00
N TRP A 43 -22.07 5.71 -10.10
CA TRP A 43 -20.79 6.41 -10.13
C TRP A 43 -19.90 5.90 -11.26
N ARG A 44 -19.14 6.78 -11.88
CA ARG A 44 -18.08 6.46 -12.85
C ARG A 44 -16.89 7.35 -12.56
N TRP A 45 -15.69 6.82 -12.79
CA TRP A 45 -14.50 7.65 -12.75
C TRP A 45 -14.40 8.46 -14.05
N ASP A 46 -14.31 9.78 -13.90
CA ASP A 46 -14.22 10.71 -15.01
C ASP A 46 -13.01 11.66 -14.80
N PRO A 47 -11.95 11.54 -15.62
CA PRO A 47 -10.78 12.40 -15.54
C PRO A 47 -11.14 13.86 -15.79
N GLY A 48 -10.77 14.73 -14.86
CA GLY A 48 -11.03 16.17 -14.95
C GLY A 48 -12.17 16.66 -14.08
N THR A 49 -13.16 15.80 -13.78
CA THR A 49 -14.32 16.14 -12.97
C THR A 49 -14.28 15.48 -11.60
N THR A 50 -13.83 14.23 -11.54
CA THR A 50 -13.73 13.47 -10.29
C THR A 50 -12.66 14.10 -9.38
N THR A 51 -12.88 14.11 -8.07
CA THR A 51 -11.94 14.72 -7.12
C THR A 51 -10.55 14.10 -7.26
N LEU A 52 -9.52 14.95 -7.35
CA LEU A 52 -8.10 14.57 -7.55
C LEU A 52 -7.82 13.80 -8.86
N SER A 53 -8.69 13.88 -9.87
CA SER A 53 -8.51 13.17 -11.15
C SER A 53 -7.79 13.96 -12.25
N THR A 54 -7.17 15.11 -11.92
CA THR A 54 -6.43 15.91 -12.90
C THR A 54 -4.92 15.72 -12.77
N GLN A 55 -4.20 15.76 -13.89
CA GLN A 55 -2.72 15.75 -13.87
C GLN A 55 -2.17 16.87 -12.98
N ARG A 56 -2.81 18.04 -13.00
CA ARG A 56 -2.43 19.20 -12.19
C ARG A 56 -2.55 18.89 -10.69
N ALA A 57 -3.66 18.27 -10.27
CA ALA A 57 -3.82 17.86 -8.88
C ALA A 57 -2.73 16.87 -8.47
N VAL A 58 -2.47 15.82 -9.27
CA VAL A 58 -1.45 14.81 -9.01
C VAL A 58 -0.05 15.42 -8.90
N LEU A 59 0.35 16.24 -9.88
CA LEU A 59 1.65 16.92 -9.87
C LEU A 59 1.77 17.88 -8.68
N SER A 60 0.72 18.64 -8.38
CA SER A 60 0.70 19.50 -7.20
C SER A 60 0.83 18.69 -5.91
N GLY A 61 0.22 17.51 -5.84
CA GLY A 61 0.34 16.59 -4.72
C GLY A 61 1.78 16.13 -4.49
N VAL A 62 2.47 15.71 -5.56
CA VAL A 62 3.90 15.33 -5.49
C VAL A 62 4.74 16.51 -5.00
N VAL A 63 4.57 17.69 -5.60
CA VAL A 63 5.35 18.89 -5.23
C VAL A 63 5.10 19.27 -3.78
N LEU A 64 3.83 19.36 -3.35
CA LEU A 64 3.46 19.70 -1.97
C LEU A 64 3.97 18.65 -0.97
N TYR A 65 3.91 17.37 -1.33
CA TYR A 65 4.43 16.29 -0.50
C TYR A 65 5.95 16.41 -0.32
N LEU A 66 6.71 16.65 -1.38
CA LEU A 66 8.16 16.82 -1.30
C LEU A 66 8.54 18.10 -0.55
N LEU A 67 7.81 19.21 -0.76
CA LEU A 67 7.98 20.43 0.04
C LEU A 67 7.71 20.18 1.52
N MET A 68 6.67 19.41 1.86
CA MET A 68 6.39 19.00 3.24
C MET A 68 7.52 18.14 3.81
N VAL A 69 8.07 17.19 3.04
CA VAL A 69 9.19 16.34 3.47
C VAL A 69 10.44 17.17 3.77
N PHE A 70 10.95 17.91 2.78
CA PHE A 70 12.22 18.61 2.92
C PHE A 70 12.09 19.88 3.76
N GLY A 71 11.06 20.69 3.49
CA GLY A 71 10.76 21.90 4.26
C GLY A 71 10.40 21.56 5.71
N GLY A 72 9.57 20.55 5.93
CA GLY A 72 9.22 20.09 7.27
C GLY A 72 10.44 19.57 8.05
N GLN A 73 11.36 18.83 7.42
CA GLN A 73 12.60 18.44 8.07
C GLN A 73 13.49 19.63 8.45
N ILE A 74 13.58 20.66 7.60
CA ILE A 74 14.34 21.88 7.89
C ILE A 74 13.71 22.64 9.07
N ILE A 75 12.40 22.86 9.05
CA ILE A 75 11.67 23.52 10.14
C ILE A 75 11.87 22.76 11.45
N MET A 76 11.73 21.43 11.42
CA MET A 76 11.89 20.60 12.60
C MET A 76 13.33 20.58 13.14
N LYS A 77 14.37 20.96 12.39
CA LYS A 77 15.72 21.16 12.96
C LYS A 77 15.74 22.29 14.00
N GLY A 78 14.97 23.36 13.78
CA GLY A 78 14.86 24.50 14.71
C GLY A 78 14.00 24.25 15.96
N VAL A 79 13.16 23.21 15.96
CA VAL A 79 12.30 22.87 17.10
C VAL A 79 13.10 22.10 18.16
N ALA A 80 13.11 22.51 19.43
CA ALA A 80 13.95 21.88 20.46
C ALA A 80 13.66 20.38 20.70
N LYS A 81 12.38 19.96 20.69
CA LYS A 81 11.96 18.59 21.00
C LYS A 81 11.13 17.97 19.87
N PRO A 82 11.23 16.64 19.63
CA PRO A 82 10.38 15.97 18.65
C PRO A 82 8.91 15.99 19.11
N ILE A 83 7.99 16.26 18.19
CA ILE A 83 6.55 16.31 18.45
C ILE A 83 5.99 14.88 18.32
N ARG A 84 5.50 14.33 19.44
CA ARG A 84 5.03 12.94 19.51
C ARG A 84 3.51 12.88 19.66
N LEU A 85 2.81 12.77 18.55
CA LEU A 85 1.35 12.60 18.53
C LEU A 85 0.97 11.11 18.62
N LYS A 86 1.16 10.50 19.80
CA LYS A 86 0.98 9.04 20.00
C LYS A 86 -0.42 8.56 19.60
N ARG A 87 -1.47 9.20 20.14
CA ARG A 87 -2.87 8.83 19.85
C ARG A 87 -3.22 9.00 18.38
N VAL A 88 -2.75 10.07 17.74
CA VAL A 88 -2.95 10.31 16.31
C VAL A 88 -2.27 9.23 15.48
N THR A 89 -1.02 8.86 15.81
CA THR A 89 -0.31 7.77 15.12
C THR A 89 -1.05 6.44 15.28
N GLN A 90 -1.51 6.13 16.49
CA GLN A 90 -2.26 4.90 16.77
C GLN A 90 -3.55 4.84 15.96
N LEU A 91 -4.35 5.90 16.00
CA LEU A 91 -5.60 5.99 15.26
C LEU A 91 -5.35 5.91 13.75
N HIS A 92 -4.36 6.64 13.24
CA HIS A 92 -4.01 6.65 11.82
C HIS A 92 -3.63 5.25 11.32
N ASN A 93 -2.71 4.57 12.00
CA ASN A 93 -2.30 3.21 11.65
C ASN A 93 -3.48 2.23 11.70
N LEU A 94 -4.33 2.33 12.73
CA LEU A 94 -5.51 1.47 12.85
C LEU A 94 -6.52 1.72 11.72
N VAL A 95 -6.77 2.99 11.39
CA VAL A 95 -7.65 3.37 10.28
C VAL A 95 -7.10 2.84 8.96
N LEU A 96 -5.80 2.97 8.69
CA LEU A 96 -5.18 2.43 7.47
C LEU A 96 -5.22 0.91 7.42
N THR A 97 -5.06 0.20 8.55
CA THR A 97 -5.28 -1.25 8.62
C THR A 97 -6.71 -1.61 8.23
N LEU A 98 -7.71 -0.93 8.80
CA LEU A 98 -9.12 -1.23 8.57
C LEU A 98 -9.56 -0.91 7.14
N ILE A 99 -9.16 0.26 6.61
CA ILE A 99 -9.47 0.64 5.21
C ILE A 99 -8.79 -0.32 4.23
N SER A 100 -7.52 -0.68 4.47
CA SER A 100 -6.82 -1.63 3.59
C SER A 100 -7.49 -3.00 3.59
N GLY A 101 -7.91 -3.48 4.77
CA GLY A 101 -8.62 -4.76 4.90
C GLY A 101 -10.00 -4.73 4.24
N PHE A 102 -10.74 -3.64 4.41
CA PHE A 102 -12.03 -3.45 3.75
C PHE A 102 -11.91 -3.45 2.22
N LEU A 103 -10.97 -2.67 1.67
CA LEU A 103 -10.74 -2.62 0.22
C LEU A 103 -10.26 -3.97 -0.32
N LEU A 104 -9.39 -4.68 0.41
CA LEU A 104 -8.96 -6.02 0.03
C LEU A 104 -10.15 -6.97 -0.10
N LEU A 105 -11.02 -7.02 0.91
CA LEU A 105 -12.22 -7.87 0.87
C LEU A 105 -13.16 -7.46 -0.27
N ALA A 106 -13.31 -6.16 -0.53
CA ALA A 106 -14.13 -5.66 -1.63
C ALA A 106 -13.57 -6.07 -3.00
N PHE A 107 -12.25 -6.00 -3.20
CA PHE A 107 -11.61 -6.53 -4.40
C PHE A 107 -11.83 -8.04 -4.54
N MET A 108 -11.66 -8.80 -3.46
CA MET A 108 -11.88 -10.26 -3.50
C MET A 108 -13.32 -10.61 -3.84
N GLU A 109 -14.30 -9.88 -3.30
CA GLU A 109 -15.72 -10.08 -3.60
C GLU A 109 -16.04 -9.93 -5.10
N GLN A 110 -15.36 -9.01 -5.80
CA GLN A 110 -15.55 -8.78 -7.24
C GLN A 110 -14.70 -9.73 -8.11
N CYS A 111 -13.44 -10.00 -7.72
CA CYS A 111 -12.49 -10.72 -8.56
C CYS A 111 -12.63 -12.25 -8.48
N LEU A 112 -12.96 -12.80 -7.30
CA LEU A 112 -13.04 -14.25 -7.13
C LEU A 112 -14.12 -14.90 -8.02
N PRO A 113 -15.34 -14.34 -8.14
CA PRO A 113 -16.33 -14.85 -9.09
C PRO A 113 -15.85 -14.76 -10.54
N SER A 114 -15.28 -13.62 -10.95
CA SER A 114 -14.74 -13.44 -12.30
C SER A 114 -13.66 -14.48 -12.62
N TRP A 115 -12.75 -14.75 -11.68
CA TRP A 115 -11.73 -15.76 -11.85
C TRP A 115 -12.36 -17.16 -11.93
N ARG A 116 -13.28 -17.51 -11.03
CA ARG A 116 -13.95 -18.82 -11.05
C ARG A 116 -14.67 -19.08 -12.38
N ASP A 117 -15.35 -18.08 -12.91
CA ASP A 117 -16.29 -18.26 -14.03
C ASP A 117 -15.63 -18.08 -15.39
N ASN A 118 -14.64 -17.18 -15.49
CA ASN A 118 -14.00 -16.82 -16.77
C ASN A 118 -12.50 -17.19 -16.83
N GLY A 119 -11.91 -17.62 -15.71
CA GLY A 119 -10.50 -17.99 -15.60
C GLY A 119 -9.56 -16.82 -15.25
N PHE A 120 -8.32 -17.19 -14.91
CA PHE A 120 -7.31 -16.24 -14.44
C PHE A 120 -6.92 -15.24 -15.53
N PHE A 121 -6.60 -15.73 -16.74
CA PHE A 121 -6.16 -14.90 -17.86
C PHE A 121 -7.19 -13.82 -18.21
N PHE A 122 -8.48 -14.19 -18.31
CA PHE A 122 -9.56 -13.23 -18.53
C PHE A 122 -9.59 -12.16 -17.44
N THR A 123 -9.40 -12.54 -16.18
CA THR A 123 -9.52 -11.60 -15.06
C THR A 123 -8.36 -10.61 -15.02
N ILE A 124 -7.15 -10.98 -15.45
CA ILE A 124 -5.97 -10.08 -15.48
C ILE A 124 -5.82 -9.28 -16.78
N CYS A 125 -6.32 -9.79 -17.92
CA CYS A 125 -6.10 -9.18 -19.23
C CYS A 125 -7.37 -8.74 -19.95
N GLY A 126 -8.50 -9.38 -19.67
CA GLY A 126 -9.76 -9.16 -20.38
C GLY A 126 -10.29 -7.75 -20.21
N ALA A 127 -10.70 -7.13 -21.32
CA ALA A 127 -11.22 -5.76 -21.26
C ALA A 127 -12.50 -5.62 -20.43
N GLU A 128 -13.28 -6.70 -20.36
CA GLU A 128 -14.53 -6.82 -19.61
C GLU A 128 -14.30 -7.00 -18.11
N SER A 129 -13.06 -7.32 -17.67
CA SER A 129 -12.76 -7.41 -16.24
C SER A 129 -12.67 -6.02 -15.57
N TRP A 130 -12.49 -4.95 -16.35
CA TRP A 130 -12.67 -3.57 -15.88
C TRP A 130 -14.16 -3.22 -15.76
N THR A 131 -14.79 -3.69 -14.69
CA THR A 131 -16.19 -3.41 -14.39
C THR A 131 -16.35 -2.14 -13.57
N GLN A 132 -17.57 -1.61 -13.48
CA GLN A 132 -17.81 -0.42 -12.67
C GLN A 132 -17.57 -0.63 -11.15
N PRO A 133 -18.00 -1.73 -10.53
CA PRO A 133 -17.65 -1.99 -9.14
C PRO A 133 -16.13 -2.00 -8.89
N MET A 134 -15.35 -2.46 -9.87
CA MET A 134 -13.89 -2.42 -9.79
C MET A 134 -13.34 -1.00 -9.92
N GLU A 135 -13.88 -0.20 -10.84
CA GLU A 135 -13.46 1.19 -11.08
C GLU A 135 -13.54 2.06 -9.81
N ILE A 136 -14.61 1.94 -9.02
CA ILE A 136 -14.72 2.66 -7.75
C ILE A 136 -13.70 2.17 -6.71
N LEU A 137 -13.40 0.86 -6.67
CA LEU A 137 -12.39 0.32 -5.75
C LEU A 137 -10.99 0.80 -6.10
N TYR A 138 -10.65 0.86 -7.39
CA TYR A 138 -9.39 1.45 -7.84
C TYR A 138 -9.29 2.92 -7.44
N TYR A 139 -10.37 3.68 -7.59
CA TYR A 139 -10.41 5.08 -7.17
C TYR A 139 -10.27 5.25 -5.66
N LEU A 140 -10.93 4.42 -4.86
CA LEU A 140 -10.77 4.43 -3.40
C LEU A 140 -9.34 4.03 -2.99
N ASN A 141 -8.75 3.02 -3.63
CA ASN A 141 -7.35 2.66 -3.41
C ASN A 141 -6.40 3.80 -3.81
N TYR A 142 -6.69 4.53 -4.89
CA TYR A 142 -5.95 5.73 -5.24
C TYR A 142 -6.06 6.82 -4.15
N LEU A 143 -7.26 7.05 -3.59
CA LEU A 143 -7.46 8.00 -2.49
C LEU A 143 -6.71 7.59 -1.21
N THR A 144 -6.56 6.29 -0.92
CA THR A 144 -5.77 5.87 0.24
C THR A 144 -4.30 6.29 0.12
N LYS A 145 -3.73 6.35 -1.08
CA LYS A 145 -2.33 6.81 -1.28
C LYS A 145 -2.12 8.27 -0.89
N TRP A 146 -3.14 9.12 -1.05
CA TRP A 146 -3.12 10.47 -0.51
C TRP A 146 -3.18 10.49 1.02
N LEU A 147 -3.99 9.60 1.61
CA LEU A 147 -4.11 9.47 3.06
C LEU A 147 -2.79 8.98 3.69
N GLU A 148 -2.06 8.10 3.01
CA GLU A 148 -0.74 7.60 3.43
C GLU A 148 0.33 8.70 3.54
N PHE A 149 0.16 9.87 2.90
CA PHE A 149 1.08 11.00 3.10
C PHE A 149 1.14 11.49 4.55
N VAL A 150 0.08 11.26 5.33
CA VAL A 150 0.04 11.57 6.76
C VAL A 150 1.09 10.78 7.54
N ASP A 151 1.47 9.56 7.11
CA ASP A 151 2.56 8.79 7.72
C ASP A 151 3.86 9.59 7.72
N THR A 152 4.17 10.18 6.58
CA THR A 152 5.37 10.99 6.39
C THR A 152 5.33 12.24 7.26
N VAL A 153 4.19 12.93 7.33
CA VAL A 153 4.00 14.07 8.24
C VAL A 153 4.30 13.66 9.68
N LEU A 154 3.73 12.55 10.15
CA LEU A 154 3.94 12.06 11.51
C LEU A 154 5.40 11.68 11.79
N LEU A 155 6.13 11.16 10.79
CA LEU A 155 7.55 10.85 10.89
C LEU A 155 8.43 12.11 10.92
N VAL A 156 8.13 13.12 10.10
CA VAL A 156 8.81 14.42 10.11
C VAL A 156 8.65 15.10 11.47
N LEU A 157 7.42 15.15 12.01
CA LEU A 157 7.15 15.72 13.34
C LEU A 157 7.91 15.00 14.47
N LYS A 158 8.12 13.68 14.32
CA LYS A 158 8.93 12.88 15.25
C LYS A 158 10.44 13.02 15.05
N LYS A 159 10.89 13.84 14.09
CA LYS A 159 12.30 13.95 13.67
C LYS A 159 12.92 12.63 13.27
N LYS A 160 12.16 11.73 12.67
CA LYS A 160 12.70 10.48 12.13
C LYS A 160 13.38 10.76 10.80
N LYS A 161 14.57 10.17 10.60
CA LYS A 161 15.25 10.21 9.31
C LYS A 161 14.38 9.48 8.30
N LEU A 162 13.93 10.20 7.28
CA LEU A 162 13.21 9.61 6.16
C LEU A 162 14.24 9.05 5.17
N GLU A 163 14.20 7.75 4.93
CA GLU A 163 15.02 7.11 3.91
C GLU A 163 14.46 7.45 2.51
N PHE A 164 15.33 7.49 1.50
CA PHE A 164 14.94 7.78 0.11
C PHE A 164 13.78 6.90 -0.37
N LEU A 165 13.86 5.60 -0.06
CA LEU A 165 12.82 4.62 -0.36
C LEU A 165 11.43 5.08 0.08
N HIS A 166 11.30 5.71 1.25
CA HIS A 166 10.00 6.10 1.83
C HIS A 166 9.32 7.17 0.99
N TYR A 167 9.97 8.34 0.84
CA TYR A 167 9.33 9.45 0.14
C TYR A 167 9.31 9.25 -1.38
N TYR A 168 10.25 8.49 -1.95
CA TYR A 168 10.18 8.04 -3.35
C TYR A 168 8.96 7.14 -3.58
N HIS A 169 8.78 6.10 -2.75
CA HIS A 169 7.65 5.19 -2.88
C HIS A 169 6.30 5.90 -2.70
N HIS A 170 6.08 6.62 -1.60
CA HIS A 170 4.77 7.25 -1.37
C HIS A 170 4.40 8.24 -2.49
N SER A 171 5.34 9.08 -2.94
CA SER A 171 5.05 10.06 -3.99
C SER A 171 4.70 9.41 -5.32
N LEU A 172 5.44 8.39 -5.74
CA LEU A 172 5.24 7.76 -7.05
C LEU A 172 4.18 6.66 -7.04
N THR A 173 3.88 6.02 -5.91
CA THR A 173 2.77 5.06 -5.81
C THR A 173 1.42 5.76 -6.00
N MET A 174 1.26 6.98 -5.49
CA MET A 174 0.08 7.80 -5.78
C MET A 174 -0.04 8.11 -7.28
N VAL A 175 1.07 8.42 -7.97
CA VAL A 175 1.07 8.64 -9.43
C VAL A 175 0.77 7.35 -10.18
N LEU A 176 1.33 6.22 -9.74
CA LEU A 176 1.10 4.91 -10.33
C LEU A 176 -0.39 4.55 -10.33
N CYS A 177 -1.07 4.66 -9.19
CA CYS A 177 -2.50 4.38 -9.10
C CYS A 177 -3.35 5.33 -9.96
N PHE A 178 -2.89 6.56 -10.18
CA PHE A 178 -3.55 7.50 -11.08
C PHE A 178 -3.40 7.10 -12.56
N GLU A 179 -2.19 6.74 -12.99
CA GLU A 179 -1.93 6.26 -14.35
C GLU A 179 -2.65 4.93 -14.64
N GLU A 180 -2.79 4.06 -13.63
CA GLU A 180 -3.59 2.82 -13.72
C GLU A 180 -5.08 3.10 -13.99
N LEU A 181 -5.65 4.10 -13.29
CA LEU A 181 -7.03 4.56 -13.53
C LEU A 181 -7.20 5.16 -14.93
N LEU A 182 -6.28 6.05 -15.35
CA LEU A 182 -6.28 6.61 -16.70
C LEU A 182 -6.17 5.53 -17.77
N GLY A 183 -5.28 4.55 -17.54
CA GLY A 183 -5.01 3.47 -18.47
C GLY A 183 -6.05 2.35 -18.47
N ARG A 184 -6.99 2.34 -17.50
CA ARG A 184 -7.93 1.25 -17.23
C ARG A 184 -7.25 -0.12 -17.24
N VAL A 185 -6.14 -0.22 -16.51
CA VAL A 185 -5.23 -1.38 -16.52
C VAL A 185 -5.88 -2.56 -15.81
N SER A 186 -6.18 -3.63 -16.56
CA SER A 186 -6.97 -4.74 -16.01
C SER A 186 -6.22 -5.61 -14.99
N VAL A 187 -4.90 -5.72 -15.10
CA VAL A 187 -4.07 -6.47 -14.13
C VAL A 187 -3.95 -5.75 -12.77
N ALA A 188 -4.38 -4.48 -12.67
CA ALA A 188 -4.20 -3.68 -11.46
C ALA A 188 -4.88 -4.29 -10.22
N TRP A 189 -5.96 -5.05 -10.35
CA TRP A 189 -6.69 -5.58 -9.17
C TRP A 189 -5.82 -6.51 -8.33
N ILE A 190 -5.04 -7.40 -8.95
CA ILE A 190 -4.26 -8.40 -8.22
C ILE A 190 -3.07 -7.73 -7.56
N ILE A 191 -2.44 -6.78 -8.25
CA ILE A 191 -1.37 -5.93 -7.71
C ILE A 191 -1.88 -5.12 -6.51
N CYS A 192 -3.02 -4.45 -6.68
CA CYS A 192 -3.68 -3.71 -5.60
C CYS A 192 -4.05 -4.63 -4.42
N SER A 193 -4.56 -5.83 -4.69
CA SER A 193 -4.97 -6.77 -3.65
C SER A 193 -3.78 -7.27 -2.83
N ILE A 194 -2.68 -7.64 -3.48
CA ILE A 194 -1.46 -8.07 -2.76
C ILE A 194 -0.89 -6.88 -1.97
N ASN A 195 -0.88 -5.67 -2.54
CA ASN A 195 -0.47 -4.46 -1.81
C ASN A 195 -1.32 -4.20 -0.58
N LEU A 196 -2.65 -4.28 -0.70
CA LEU A 196 -3.58 -4.08 0.40
C LEU A 196 -3.40 -5.13 1.50
N LEU A 197 -3.15 -6.40 1.13
CA LEU A 197 -2.82 -7.45 2.09
C LEU A 197 -1.54 -7.12 2.89
N VAL A 198 -0.48 -6.72 2.19
CA VAL A 198 0.77 -6.31 2.85
C VAL A 198 0.55 -5.06 3.71
N HIS A 199 -0.27 -4.10 3.26
CA HIS A 199 -0.62 -2.90 4.03
C HIS A 199 -1.40 -3.23 5.29
N VAL A 200 -2.34 -4.18 5.27
CA VAL A 200 -3.03 -4.65 6.48
C VAL A 200 -2.01 -5.13 7.51
N ILE A 201 -1.07 -5.99 7.11
CA ILE A 201 -0.04 -6.56 7.99
C ILE A 201 0.93 -5.47 8.48
N MET A 202 1.40 -4.62 7.58
CA MET A 202 2.36 -3.55 7.87
C MET A 202 1.79 -2.49 8.82
N TYR A 203 0.60 -1.95 8.53
CA TYR A 203 -0.02 -0.93 9.39
C TYR A 203 -0.44 -1.51 10.74
N TYR A 204 -0.87 -2.77 10.78
CA TYR A 204 -1.17 -3.43 12.05
C TYR A 204 0.11 -3.60 12.89
N TYR A 205 1.22 -3.97 12.26
CA TYR A 205 2.53 -3.97 12.91
C TYR A 205 2.89 -2.58 13.48
N TYR A 206 2.70 -1.50 12.71
CA TYR A 206 2.98 -0.14 13.18
C TYR A 206 2.02 0.32 14.29
N PHE A 207 0.76 -0.10 14.25
CA PHE A 207 -0.19 0.12 15.33
C PHE A 207 0.29 -0.53 16.63
N LEU A 208 0.65 -1.82 16.60
CA LEU A 208 1.17 -2.55 17.77
C LEU A 208 2.46 -1.91 18.31
N ALA A 209 3.38 -1.55 17.43
CA ALA A 209 4.62 -0.86 17.79
C ALA A 209 4.33 0.50 18.47
N SER A 210 3.35 1.26 17.98
CA SER A 210 2.94 2.54 18.57
C SER A 210 2.25 2.38 19.94
N CYS A 211 1.66 1.22 20.22
CA CYS A 211 1.15 0.83 21.53
C CYS A 211 2.26 0.41 22.52
N GLY A 212 3.51 0.30 22.07
CA GLY A 212 4.66 -0.09 22.89
C GLY A 212 4.86 -1.60 23.01
N LYS A 213 4.15 -2.40 22.20
CA LYS A 213 4.37 -3.85 22.14
C LYS A 213 5.61 -4.13 21.30
N ARG A 214 6.51 -4.99 21.79
CA ARG A 214 7.65 -5.49 21.02
C ARG A 214 7.17 -6.57 20.07
N VAL A 215 7.37 -6.38 18.78
CA VAL A 215 6.91 -7.29 17.74
C VAL A 215 8.12 -7.93 17.08
N TRP A 216 8.26 -9.26 17.18
CA TRP A 216 9.44 -9.97 16.69
C TRP A 216 9.46 -10.15 15.17
N TRP A 217 8.29 -10.11 14.51
CA TRP A 217 8.14 -10.41 13.09
C TRP A 217 8.40 -9.21 12.15
N LYS A 218 9.22 -8.24 12.55
CA LYS A 218 9.54 -7.06 11.72
C LYS A 218 10.17 -7.44 10.37
N GLU A 219 10.99 -8.50 10.37
CA GLU A 219 11.66 -8.98 9.17
C GLU A 219 10.67 -9.62 8.20
N ILE A 220 9.71 -10.40 8.73
CA ILE A 220 8.62 -10.99 7.93
C ILE A 220 7.85 -9.91 7.18
N VAL A 221 7.60 -8.75 7.78
CA VAL A 221 6.94 -7.62 7.08
C VAL A 221 7.76 -7.16 5.87
N THR A 222 9.08 -7.01 6.02
CA THR A 222 9.95 -6.59 4.91
C THR A 222 10.05 -7.67 3.84
N THR A 223 10.12 -8.95 4.23
CA THR A 223 10.14 -10.07 3.29
C THR A 223 8.84 -10.17 2.49
N LEU A 224 7.69 -9.97 3.13
CA LEU A 224 6.39 -9.95 2.45
C LEU A 224 6.31 -8.82 1.40
N GLN A 225 6.84 -7.64 1.70
CA GLN A 225 6.93 -6.54 0.74
C GLN A 225 7.79 -6.90 -0.48
N ILE A 226 8.94 -7.55 -0.27
CA ILE A 226 9.80 -7.99 -1.39
C ILE A 226 9.10 -9.05 -2.24
N VAL A 227 8.49 -10.05 -1.60
CA VAL A 227 7.74 -11.11 -2.30
C VAL A 227 6.58 -10.50 -3.10
N GLN A 228 5.86 -9.53 -2.55
CA GLN A 228 4.84 -8.77 -3.28
C GLN A 228 5.44 -8.21 -4.58
N PHE A 229 6.52 -7.42 -4.51
CA PHE A 229 7.06 -6.77 -5.72
C PHE A 229 7.54 -7.77 -6.77
N VAL A 230 8.06 -8.94 -6.35
CA VAL A 230 8.44 -10.01 -7.28
C VAL A 230 7.22 -10.56 -8.03
N VAL A 231 6.12 -10.83 -7.32
CA VAL A 231 4.87 -11.32 -7.92
C VAL A 231 4.24 -10.26 -8.83
N ASP A 232 4.14 -9.02 -8.36
CA ASP A 232 3.59 -7.88 -9.10
C ASP A 232 4.36 -7.65 -10.41
N LEU A 233 5.69 -7.70 -10.37
CA LEU A 233 6.53 -7.58 -11.56
C LEU A 233 6.33 -8.73 -12.53
N GLY A 234 6.26 -9.97 -12.05
CA GLY A 234 5.99 -11.12 -12.90
C GLY A 234 4.70 -10.96 -13.69
N LEU A 235 3.63 -10.51 -13.02
CA LEU A 235 2.33 -10.25 -13.65
C LEU A 235 2.37 -9.07 -14.62
N CYS A 236 2.99 -7.95 -14.23
CA CYS A 236 3.14 -6.78 -15.09
C CYS A 236 3.91 -7.09 -16.38
N TYR A 237 5.06 -7.76 -16.26
CA TYR A 237 5.86 -8.13 -17.43
C TYR A 237 5.15 -9.16 -18.29
N PHE A 238 4.43 -10.12 -17.70
CA PHE A 238 3.59 -11.05 -18.45
C PHE A 238 2.52 -10.32 -19.27
N CYS A 239 1.75 -9.41 -18.65
CA CYS A 239 0.71 -8.65 -19.35
C CYS A 239 1.30 -7.73 -20.41
N LEU A 240 2.43 -7.07 -20.15
CA LEU A 240 3.13 -6.23 -21.13
C LEU A 240 3.63 -7.05 -22.32
N TYR A 241 4.21 -8.23 -22.06
CA TYR A 241 4.65 -9.14 -23.11
C TYR A 241 3.48 -9.60 -23.98
N THR A 242 2.37 -10.03 -23.38
CA THR A 242 1.17 -10.45 -24.10
C THR A 242 0.60 -9.31 -24.94
N HIS A 243 0.53 -8.08 -24.41
CA HIS A 243 0.09 -6.91 -25.18
C HIS A 243 1.02 -6.62 -26.38
N ILE A 244 2.33 -6.59 -26.18
CA ILE A 244 3.29 -6.31 -27.26
C ILE A 244 3.23 -7.38 -28.34
N THR A 245 3.18 -8.66 -27.96
CA THR A 245 3.17 -9.79 -28.90
C THR A 245 1.87 -9.88 -29.69
N PHE A 246 0.73 -9.57 -29.07
CA PHE A 246 -0.56 -9.51 -29.77
C PHE A 246 -0.59 -8.44 -30.87
N HIS A 247 0.08 -7.30 -30.65
CA HIS A 247 0.19 -6.19 -31.61
C HIS A 247 1.47 -6.23 -32.47
N ALA A 248 2.28 -7.28 -32.35
CA ALA A 248 3.52 -7.41 -33.11
C ALA A 248 3.24 -7.82 -34.56
N VAL A 249 4.02 -7.25 -35.49
CA VAL A 249 3.97 -7.63 -36.92
C VAL A 249 4.52 -9.05 -37.13
N VAL A 250 5.42 -9.49 -36.26
CA VAL A 250 6.01 -10.84 -36.29
C VAL A 250 5.21 -11.74 -35.32
N PRO A 251 4.76 -12.93 -35.75
CA PRO A 251 4.05 -13.86 -34.88
C PRO A 251 4.99 -14.38 -33.80
N LEU A 252 4.84 -13.83 -32.59
CA LEU A 252 5.52 -14.30 -31.39
C LEU A 252 4.57 -15.18 -30.57
N PRO A 253 5.09 -16.16 -29.81
CA PRO A 253 4.26 -17.00 -28.97
C PRO A 253 3.55 -16.14 -27.92
N SER A 254 2.23 -16.05 -28.02
CA SER A 254 1.37 -15.37 -27.06
C SER A 254 0.27 -16.31 -26.59
N ILE A 255 -0.20 -16.10 -25.37
CA ILE A 255 -1.29 -16.89 -24.79
C ILE A 255 -2.51 -15.98 -24.72
N GLY A 256 -3.63 -16.45 -25.25
CA GLY A 256 -4.92 -15.78 -25.13
C GLY A 256 -5.06 -14.54 -26.01
N ALA A 257 -5.81 -13.56 -25.51
CA ALA A 257 -6.16 -12.32 -26.19
C ALA A 257 -5.32 -11.13 -25.70
N ASP A 258 -5.51 -9.95 -26.31
CA ASP A 258 -4.86 -8.72 -25.86
C ASP A 258 -5.15 -8.41 -24.37
N CYS A 259 -4.15 -7.85 -23.68
CA CYS A 259 -4.28 -7.38 -22.31
C CYS A 259 -4.67 -5.90 -22.30
N ARG A 260 -5.78 -5.58 -21.65
CA ARG A 260 -6.28 -4.21 -21.56
C ARG A 260 -5.39 -3.34 -20.65
N GLY A 261 -4.88 -2.26 -21.24
CA GLY A 261 -4.15 -1.18 -20.59
C GLY A 261 -3.53 -0.26 -21.64
N THR A 262 -3.09 0.92 -21.24
CA THR A 262 -2.28 1.78 -22.13
C THR A 262 -0.81 1.40 -22.02
N ARG A 263 -0.07 1.50 -23.14
CA ARG A 263 1.38 1.25 -23.16
C ARG A 263 2.14 2.13 -22.16
N LEU A 264 1.70 3.39 -22.01
CA LEU A 264 2.29 4.32 -21.05
C LEU A 264 2.15 3.81 -19.61
N ALA A 265 0.94 3.43 -19.19
CA ALA A 265 0.71 2.91 -17.85
C ALA A 265 1.48 1.61 -17.60
N ALA A 266 1.56 0.73 -18.60
CA ALA A 266 2.32 -0.52 -18.49
C ALA A 266 3.83 -0.28 -18.33
N TYR A 267 4.44 0.57 -19.17
CA TYR A 267 5.87 0.91 -19.02
C TYR A 267 6.16 1.61 -17.70
N TYR A 268 5.28 2.53 -17.29
CA TYR A 268 5.41 3.24 -16.02
C TYR A 268 5.36 2.26 -14.83
N GLY A 269 4.37 1.36 -14.82
CA GLY A 269 4.24 0.31 -13.81
C GLY A 269 5.45 -0.62 -13.73
N CYS A 270 5.92 -1.15 -14.87
CA CYS A 270 7.10 -2.01 -14.91
C CYS A 270 8.37 -1.30 -14.38
N VAL A 271 8.61 -0.05 -14.80
CA VAL A 271 9.81 0.70 -14.38
C VAL A 271 9.75 1.03 -12.89
N LEU A 272 8.62 1.52 -12.38
CA LEU A 272 8.50 1.87 -10.97
C LEU A 272 8.53 0.67 -10.03
N LEU A 273 7.80 -0.41 -10.35
CA LEU A 273 7.84 -1.62 -9.52
C LEU A 273 9.25 -2.23 -9.50
N SER A 274 9.98 -2.13 -10.61
CA SER A 274 11.38 -2.57 -10.68
C SER A 274 12.29 -1.73 -9.78
N SER A 275 12.13 -0.40 -9.81
CA SER A 275 12.90 0.48 -8.93
C SER A 275 12.56 0.27 -7.45
N TYR A 276 11.29 0.00 -7.11
CA TYR A 276 10.88 -0.37 -5.75
C TYR A 276 11.52 -1.66 -5.29
N LEU A 277 11.45 -2.73 -6.09
CA LEU A 277 12.08 -4.01 -5.74
C LEU A 277 13.57 -3.82 -5.42
N LEU A 278 14.30 -3.10 -6.27
CA LEU A 278 15.72 -2.82 -6.05
C LEU A 278 15.97 -2.08 -4.73
N LEU A 279 15.20 -1.03 -4.45
CA LEU A 279 15.34 -0.25 -3.23
C LEU A 279 14.97 -1.05 -1.96
N PHE A 280 13.95 -1.92 -2.03
CA PHE A 280 13.57 -2.79 -0.92
C PHE A 280 14.61 -3.88 -0.66
N VAL A 281 15.17 -4.49 -1.71
CA VAL A 281 16.28 -5.44 -1.60
C VAL A 281 17.52 -4.76 -1.00
N GLN A 282 17.86 -3.56 -1.47
CA GLN A 282 18.96 -2.78 -0.90
C GLN A 282 18.72 -2.46 0.59
N PHE A 283 17.51 -2.03 0.94
CA PHE A 283 17.11 -1.80 2.32
C PHE A 283 17.25 -3.06 3.18
N PHE A 284 16.82 -4.22 2.66
CA PHE A 284 16.92 -5.50 3.35
C PHE A 284 18.37 -5.91 3.61
N ILE A 285 19.22 -5.86 2.58
CA ILE A 285 20.64 -6.17 2.69
C ILE A 285 21.31 -5.25 3.72
N LYS A 286 21.04 -3.95 3.64
CA LYS A 286 21.63 -2.96 4.56
C LYS A 286 21.20 -3.20 6.02
N THR A 287 19.91 -3.46 6.23
CA THR A 287 19.29 -3.52 7.56
C THR A 287 19.54 -4.87 8.25
N TYR A 288 19.38 -5.98 7.53
CA TYR A 288 19.35 -7.33 8.10
C TYR A 288 20.61 -8.14 7.82
N ILE A 289 21.32 -7.90 6.70
CA ILE A 289 22.54 -8.65 6.35
C ILE A 289 23.80 -7.91 6.80
N LYS A 290 23.91 -6.62 6.53
CA LYS A 290 25.10 -5.81 6.88
C LYS A 290 25.06 -5.22 8.29
N GLY A 291 23.89 -5.24 8.95
CA GLY A 291 23.77 -4.88 10.37
C GLY A 291 23.96 -3.39 10.70
N GLU A 292 23.90 -2.48 9.73
CA GLU A 292 24.12 -1.03 9.96
C GLU A 292 23.07 -0.38 10.89
N THR A 293 21.95 -1.06 11.14
CA THR A 293 20.99 -0.70 12.18
C THR A 293 20.82 -1.84 13.19
N GLY A 294 21.86 -2.10 14.00
CA GLY A 294 21.73 -2.61 15.37
C GLY A 294 20.71 -3.73 15.61
N GLY A 295 20.76 -4.79 14.81
CA GLY A 295 20.07 -6.04 15.07
C GLY A 295 20.86 -7.15 14.40
N HIS A 296 21.66 -7.87 15.19
CA HIS A 296 22.43 -9.02 14.74
C HIS A 296 21.54 -10.02 13.96
N LEU A 297 22.10 -10.58 12.88
CA LEU A 297 21.57 -11.76 12.20
C LEU A 297 21.20 -12.82 13.23
N GLY A 298 19.96 -13.26 13.20
CA GLY A 298 19.53 -14.39 14.01
C GLY A 298 18.04 -14.41 14.19
N PHE A 299 17.39 -15.36 13.52
CA PHE A 299 16.22 -16.04 14.03
C PHE A 299 16.61 -16.63 15.39
N ARG A 300 16.64 -15.82 16.47
CA ARG A 300 16.79 -16.38 17.81
C ARG A 300 15.47 -17.08 18.14
N PRO A 301 15.44 -18.40 18.37
CA PRO A 301 14.36 -18.95 19.17
C PRO A 301 14.38 -18.21 20.51
N MET A 302 13.22 -17.73 20.94
CA MET A 302 13.05 -17.15 22.28
C MET A 302 13.52 -18.17 23.31
N ASN A 303 14.68 -17.94 23.93
CA ASN A 303 15.12 -18.75 25.05
C ASN A 303 14.40 -18.23 26.30
N TYR A 304 13.38 -18.96 26.77
CA TYR A 304 12.53 -18.58 27.89
C TYR A 304 13.14 -18.87 29.27
N GLU A 305 14.35 -19.44 29.34
CA GLU A 305 14.95 -19.91 30.61
C GLU A 305 15.69 -18.82 31.42
N GLY A 306 15.77 -17.58 30.92
CA GLY A 306 16.51 -16.50 31.59
C GLY A 306 15.69 -15.58 32.51
N MET A 307 14.37 -15.82 32.68
CA MET A 307 13.47 -14.87 33.37
C MET A 307 12.98 -15.31 34.76
N THR A 308 13.48 -16.42 35.32
CA THR A 308 13.08 -16.93 36.65
C THR A 308 14.18 -16.93 37.71
N ALA A 309 15.24 -16.14 37.56
CA ALA A 309 16.25 -16.02 38.62
C ALA A 309 16.75 -14.57 38.80
N LYS A 310 15.89 -13.69 39.32
CA LYS A 310 16.33 -12.53 40.10
C LYS A 310 15.41 -12.35 41.29
N SER A 311 15.70 -13.10 42.34
CA SER A 311 15.28 -12.76 43.69
C SER A 311 16.38 -13.15 44.67
N VAL A 312 16.79 -12.14 45.45
CA VAL A 312 17.54 -12.21 46.71
C VAL A 312 19.05 -12.45 46.60
N GLU A 313 19.83 -11.37 46.72
CA GLU A 313 20.78 -11.21 47.83
C GLU A 313 21.34 -9.77 47.86
N ALA A 314 21.41 -9.21 49.07
CA ALA A 314 21.78 -7.84 49.37
C ALA A 314 23.24 -7.75 49.88
N LYS A 315 23.95 -6.68 49.46
CA LYS A 315 25.09 -5.89 50.05
C LYS A 315 26.10 -6.56 51.02
N PRO A 316 27.39 -6.14 51.05
CA PRO A 316 27.82 -4.74 51.37
C PRO A 316 28.99 -4.21 50.51
N GLU A 317 29.00 -2.96 50.03
CA GLU A 317 29.57 -1.74 50.67
C GLU A 317 31.01 -1.90 51.17
N GLU A 318 31.98 -1.56 50.30
CA GLU A 318 33.41 -1.51 50.62
C GLU A 318 33.97 -0.09 50.41
N THR A 319 34.58 0.39 51.49
CA THR A 319 35.17 1.71 51.75
C THR A 319 36.42 2.01 50.91
N LYS A 320 36.53 3.26 50.41
CA LYS A 320 37.78 3.85 49.87
C LYS A 320 38.83 4.05 50.97
N PRO A 321 40.13 3.90 50.67
CA PRO A 321 41.18 4.61 51.38
C PRO A 321 41.80 5.76 50.54
N GLU A 322 42.15 6.80 51.28
CA GLU A 322 42.76 8.06 50.88
C GLU A 322 44.20 7.96 50.37
N ALA A 323 44.61 9.05 49.73
CA ALA A 323 45.93 9.35 49.21
C ALA A 323 47.06 9.31 50.26
N LYS A 324 48.27 8.96 49.80
CA LYS A 324 49.53 9.45 50.37
C LYS A 324 50.49 9.91 49.27
N LYS A 325 50.82 11.20 49.31
CA LYS A 325 52.00 11.84 48.69
C LYS A 325 53.12 11.88 49.73
N THR A 326 54.32 11.46 49.34
CA THR A 326 55.65 11.97 49.79
C THR A 326 56.68 11.31 48.86
N GLN A 327 57.47 12.06 48.07
CA GLN A 327 58.77 12.66 48.42
C GLN A 327 59.74 11.70 49.08
#